data_AF-A0A534BG95-F1
#
_entry.id   AF-A0A534BG95-F1
#
_cell.length_a   1.000
_cell.length_b   1.000
_cell.length_c   1.000
_cell.angle_alpha   90.00
_cell.angle_beta   90.00
_cell.angle_gamma   90.00
#
_symmetry.space_group_name_H-M   'P 1'
#
loop_
_entity.id
_entity.type
_entity.pdbx_description
1 polymer ?
#
loop_
_entity_poly.entity_id
_entity_poly.type
_entity_poly.pdbx_seq_one_letter_code
_entity_poly.pdbx_strand_id
1 'polypeptide(L)'
;ASGAAPGRAASAAAAALGYLHCGPPGAGHFVKMIHNGIEYGLMAAYAEGLNVLAHADAGLSAAAADAETAPLANPRFFQYRLDLAAITEVWRHGSIISSRLLDLTAEALARDEKLTAFGGRVSDSGEGRWTLEAAIETGVPAPVLSAALYSRFESRGQAEFANKVLSAMRLAFGGHAEKSA
;
A
#
# COMPACT_ATOMS: atom_id res chain seq x y z
N ALA A 1 -34.50 -16.68 -19.68
CA ALA A 1 -33.69 -15.50 -20.03
C ALA A 1 -34.37 -14.26 -19.49
N SER A 2 -33.95 -13.78 -18.31
CA SER A 2 -34.53 -12.58 -17.70
C SER A 2 -33.96 -11.34 -18.40
N GLY A 3 -34.77 -10.68 -19.23
CA GLY A 3 -34.41 -9.44 -19.92
C GLY A 3 -34.00 -8.38 -18.89
N ALA A 4 -32.78 -7.87 -19.02
CA ALA A 4 -32.34 -6.73 -18.23
C ALA A 4 -33.24 -5.52 -18.55
N ALA A 5 -33.77 -4.85 -17.52
CA ALA A 5 -34.58 -3.66 -17.70
C ALA A 5 -33.84 -2.61 -18.57
N PRO A 6 -34.52 -1.92 -19.49
CA PRO A 6 -33.89 -1.06 -20.51
C PRO A 6 -32.93 0.00 -19.94
N GLY A 7 -33.17 0.51 -18.72
CA GLY A 7 -32.25 1.43 -18.04
C GLY A 7 -30.92 0.80 -17.59
N ARG A 8 -30.90 -0.50 -17.28
CA ARG A 8 -29.69 -1.23 -16.90
C ARG A 8 -28.78 -1.49 -18.11
N ALA A 9 -29.38 -1.75 -19.28
CA ALA A 9 -28.64 -1.93 -20.53
C ALA A 9 -27.99 -0.62 -21.02
N ALA A 10 -28.71 0.52 -20.95
CA ALA A 10 -28.16 1.83 -21.30
C ALA A 10 -27.06 2.29 -20.31
N SER A 11 -27.23 2.02 -19.02
CA SER A 11 -26.21 2.25 -17.98
C SER A 11 -24.96 1.40 -18.21
N ALA A 12 -25.12 0.12 -18.59
CA ALA A 12 -24.01 -0.76 -18.95
C ALA A 12 -23.26 -0.30 -20.20
N ALA A 13 -23.97 0.21 -21.22
CA ALA A 13 -23.36 0.74 -22.43
C ALA A 13 -22.54 2.01 -22.14
N ALA A 14 -23.07 2.95 -21.36
CA ALA A 14 -22.32 4.15 -20.93
C ALA A 14 -21.09 3.77 -20.08
N ALA A 15 -21.25 2.82 -19.15
CA ALA A 15 -20.14 2.34 -18.33
C ALA A 15 -19.01 1.72 -19.16
N ALA A 16 -19.35 0.98 -20.22
CA ALA A 16 -18.37 0.42 -21.16
C ALA A 16 -17.59 1.51 -21.95
N LEU A 17 -18.12 2.73 -22.03
CA LEU A 17 -17.46 3.91 -22.61
C LEU A 17 -16.68 4.74 -21.57
N GLY A 18 -16.66 4.33 -20.30
CA GLY A 18 -15.87 4.97 -19.25
C GLY A 18 -16.55 6.15 -18.54
N TYR A 19 -17.87 6.35 -18.69
CA TYR A 19 -18.63 7.35 -17.93
C TYR A 19 -19.93 6.78 -17.37
N LEU A 20 -20.40 7.33 -16.24
CA LEU A 20 -21.60 6.84 -15.58
C LEU A 20 -22.36 7.97 -14.86
N HIS A 21 -23.68 8.00 -15.02
CA HIS A 21 -24.55 8.80 -14.15
C HIS A 21 -24.75 8.06 -12.82
N CYS A 22 -23.99 8.44 -11.79
CA CYS A 22 -23.92 7.71 -10.52
C CYS A 22 -25.13 7.91 -9.59
N GLY A 23 -26.02 8.87 -9.85
CA GLY A 23 -27.18 9.15 -8.99
C GLY A 23 -27.49 10.65 -8.84
N PRO A 24 -28.19 11.07 -7.77
CA PRO A 24 -28.51 12.48 -7.49
C PRO A 24 -27.24 13.33 -7.26
N PRO A 25 -27.37 14.67 -7.12
CA PRO A 25 -26.24 15.55 -6.86
C PRO A 25 -25.32 15.04 -5.74
N GLY A 26 -24.01 15.00 -6.00
CA GLY A 26 -22.99 14.47 -5.08
C GLY A 26 -22.58 13.02 -5.32
N ALA A 27 -23.44 12.18 -5.93
CA ALA A 27 -23.17 10.75 -6.10
C ALA A 27 -21.90 10.47 -6.93
N GLY A 28 -21.63 11.27 -7.97
CA GLY A 28 -20.41 11.13 -8.77
C GLY A 28 -19.12 11.38 -7.97
N HIS A 29 -19.10 12.43 -7.14
CA HIS A 29 -17.98 12.71 -6.25
C HIS A 29 -17.81 11.64 -5.18
N PHE A 30 -18.91 11.13 -4.62
CA PHE A 30 -18.86 10.03 -3.66
C PHE A 30 -18.22 8.77 -4.26
N VAL A 31 -18.63 8.36 -5.47
CA VAL A 31 -18.02 7.21 -6.16
C VAL A 31 -16.54 7.46 -6.44
N LYS A 32 -16.16 8.67 -6.88
CA LYS A 32 -14.75 9.03 -7.11
C LYS A 32 -13.91 9.03 -5.82
N MET A 33 -14.48 9.48 -4.71
CA MET A 33 -13.83 9.45 -3.40
C MET A 33 -13.45 8.02 -3.02
N ILE A 34 -14.42 7.09 -3.10
CA ILE A 34 -14.17 5.66 -2.82
C ILE A 34 -13.18 5.05 -3.81
N HIS A 35 -13.21 5.43 -5.10
CA HIS A 35 -12.20 5.03 -6.08
C HIS A 35 -10.79 5.38 -5.62
N ASN A 36 -10.55 6.59 -5.13
CA ASN A 36 -9.24 7.00 -4.62
C ASN A 36 -8.84 6.22 -3.36
N GLY A 37 -9.79 5.90 -2.49
CA GLY A 37 -9.53 5.01 -1.35
C GLY A 37 -9.06 3.62 -1.80
N ILE A 38 -9.72 3.02 -2.79
CA ILE A 38 -9.31 1.73 -3.38
C ILE A 38 -7.92 1.84 -4.01
N GLU A 39 -7.65 2.92 -4.76
CA GLU A 39 -6.33 3.18 -5.36
C GLU A 39 -5.22 3.17 -4.30
N TYR A 40 -5.44 3.79 -3.13
CA TYR A 40 -4.48 3.76 -2.03
C TYR A 40 -4.18 2.35 -1.56
N GLY A 41 -5.21 1.53 -1.38
CA GLY A 41 -5.07 0.13 -0.98
C GLY A 41 -4.27 -0.70 -1.98
N LEU A 42 -4.53 -0.52 -3.29
CA LEU A 42 -3.81 -1.22 -4.35
C LEU A 42 -2.32 -0.82 -4.39
N MET A 43 -2.02 0.47 -4.28
CA MET A 43 -0.64 0.95 -4.23
C MET A 43 0.10 0.41 -3.01
N ALA A 44 -0.54 0.42 -1.84
CA ALA A 44 0.04 -0.10 -0.61
C ALA A 44 0.36 -1.60 -0.70
N ALA A 45 -0.56 -2.40 -1.27
CA ALA A 45 -0.34 -3.83 -1.46
C ALA A 45 0.90 -4.13 -2.34
N TYR A 46 1.09 -3.40 -3.44
CA TYR A 46 2.31 -3.53 -4.24
C TYR A 46 3.56 -3.07 -3.49
N ALA A 47 3.49 -1.92 -2.83
CA ALA A 47 4.64 -1.37 -2.11
C ALA A 47 5.12 -2.32 -1.00
N GLU A 48 4.21 -2.86 -0.19
CA GLU A 48 4.55 -3.82 0.87
C GLU A 48 5.12 -5.12 0.29
N GLY A 49 4.47 -5.69 -0.73
CA GLY A 49 4.93 -6.93 -1.36
C GLY A 49 6.33 -6.80 -1.99
N LEU A 50 6.58 -5.70 -2.71
CA LEU A 50 7.89 -5.41 -3.29
C LEU A 50 8.93 -5.12 -2.21
N ASN A 51 8.56 -4.47 -1.11
CA ASN A 51 9.47 -4.24 0.01
C ASN A 51 9.91 -5.55 0.67
N VAL A 52 9.01 -6.55 0.80
CA VAL A 52 9.38 -7.89 1.26
C VAL A 52 10.37 -8.55 0.30
N LEU A 53 10.15 -8.45 -1.02
CA LEU A 53 11.08 -8.98 -2.02
C LEU A 53 12.43 -8.26 -2.00
N ALA A 54 12.45 -6.95 -1.79
CA ALA A 54 13.67 -6.15 -1.67
C ALA A 54 14.54 -6.58 -0.48
N HIS A 55 13.92 -7.10 0.59
CA HIS A 55 14.60 -7.60 1.79
C HIS A 55 14.76 -9.13 1.80
N ALA A 56 14.52 -9.80 0.68
CA ALA A 56 14.64 -11.27 0.57
C ALA A 56 16.10 -11.76 0.64
N ASP A 57 17.07 -10.86 0.76
CA ASP A 57 18.49 -11.11 0.96
C ASP A 57 18.95 -10.94 2.42
N ALA A 58 18.04 -10.71 3.37
CA ALA A 58 18.37 -10.43 4.77
C ALA A 58 19.26 -11.49 5.44
N GLY A 59 19.24 -12.74 4.95
CA GLY A 59 20.09 -13.83 5.41
C GLY A 59 21.51 -13.85 4.83
N LEU A 60 21.85 -12.95 3.90
CA LEU A 60 23.23 -12.73 3.42
C LEU A 60 24.05 -11.88 4.41
N SER A 61 23.39 -11.11 5.28
CA SER A 61 24.04 -10.27 6.27
C SER A 61 23.97 -10.92 7.64
N ALA A 62 25.12 -11.14 8.29
CA ALA A 62 25.17 -11.50 9.69
C ALA A 62 24.88 -10.26 10.56
N ALA A 63 23.60 -9.91 10.72
CA ALA A 63 23.22 -8.90 11.70
C ALA A 63 23.45 -9.45 13.12
N ALA A 64 24.14 -8.69 13.96
CA ALA A 64 24.21 -9.01 15.38
C ALA A 64 22.82 -8.89 15.99
N ALA A 65 22.41 -9.87 16.79
CA ALA A 65 21.15 -9.78 17.53
C ALA A 65 21.27 -8.66 18.58
N ASP A 66 20.34 -7.71 18.58
CA ASP A 66 20.29 -6.62 19.53
C ASP A 66 18.84 -6.29 19.94
N ALA A 67 18.67 -5.30 20.81
CA ALA A 67 17.35 -4.93 21.35
C ALA A 67 16.36 -4.41 20.29
N GLU A 68 16.82 -4.11 19.08
CA GLU A 68 16.05 -3.59 17.95
C GLU A 68 15.90 -4.60 16.81
N THR A 69 16.84 -5.55 16.70
CA THR A 69 16.93 -6.51 15.59
C THR A 69 16.68 -7.92 16.08
N ALA A 70 15.48 -8.43 15.83
CA ALA A 70 15.18 -9.83 16.05
C ALA A 70 16.03 -10.71 15.11
N PRO A 71 16.76 -11.72 15.60
CA PRO A 71 17.56 -12.58 14.75
C PRO A 71 16.68 -13.42 13.82
N LEU A 72 17.13 -13.56 12.56
CA LEU A 72 16.53 -14.48 11.60
C LEU A 72 16.71 -15.92 12.09
N ALA A 73 15.60 -16.61 12.38
CA ALA A 73 15.64 -18.01 12.85
C ALA A 73 16.27 -18.96 11.81
N ASN A 74 16.08 -18.70 10.52
CA ASN A 74 16.62 -19.52 9.42
C ASN A 74 17.17 -18.65 8.27
N PRO A 75 18.37 -18.04 8.42
CA PRO A 75 18.92 -17.10 7.43
C PRO A 75 19.08 -17.71 6.04
N ARG A 76 19.34 -19.02 5.94
CA ARG A 76 19.50 -19.74 4.68
C ARG A 76 18.30 -19.64 3.72
N PHE A 77 17.10 -19.31 4.21
CA PHE A 77 15.90 -19.18 3.39
C PHE A 77 15.71 -17.77 2.82
N PHE A 78 16.57 -16.82 3.16
CA PHE A 78 16.45 -15.41 2.77
C PHE A 78 17.76 -14.92 2.17
N GLN A 79 18.26 -15.62 1.16
CA GLN A 79 19.55 -15.31 0.50
C GLN A 79 19.37 -14.93 -0.96
N TYR A 80 18.30 -14.20 -1.29
CA TYR A 80 17.90 -13.92 -2.66
C TYR A 80 18.15 -12.46 -3.03
N ARG A 81 19.11 -12.24 -3.95
CA ARG A 81 19.23 -10.95 -4.66
C ARG A 81 18.31 -10.98 -5.87
N LEU A 82 17.18 -10.32 -5.75
CA LEU A 82 16.12 -10.32 -6.75
C LEU A 82 16.18 -9.06 -7.61
N ASP A 83 15.94 -9.22 -8.91
CA ASP A 83 15.75 -8.10 -9.85
C ASP A 83 14.27 -7.70 -9.83
N LEU A 84 13.95 -6.63 -9.12
CA LEU A 84 12.56 -6.19 -8.95
C LEU A 84 11.97 -5.62 -10.24
N ALA A 85 12.79 -5.04 -11.11
CA ALA A 85 12.34 -4.54 -12.41
C ALA A 85 11.90 -5.71 -13.31
N ALA A 86 12.70 -6.78 -13.38
CA ALA A 86 12.35 -7.98 -14.12
C ALA A 86 11.14 -8.71 -13.52
N ILE A 87 11.02 -8.77 -12.18
CA ILE A 87 9.87 -9.40 -11.51
C ILE A 87 8.57 -8.66 -11.80
N THR A 88 8.58 -7.33 -11.69
CA THR A 88 7.39 -6.53 -12.00
C THR A 88 7.04 -6.60 -13.49
N GLU A 89 8.02 -6.68 -14.37
CA GLU A 89 7.79 -6.88 -15.80
C GLU A 89 7.14 -8.24 -16.10
N VAL A 90 7.64 -9.35 -15.56
CA VAL A 90 7.04 -10.67 -15.82
C VAL A 90 5.59 -10.74 -15.32
N TRP A 91 5.25 -10.06 -14.23
CA TRP A 91 3.88 -10.02 -13.71
C TRP A 91 2.88 -9.28 -14.61
N ARG A 92 3.35 -8.46 -15.56
CA ARG A 92 2.45 -7.81 -16.53
C ARG A 92 1.89 -8.79 -17.57
N HIS A 93 2.50 -9.97 -17.71
CA HIS A 93 2.20 -10.93 -18.76
C HIS A 93 1.49 -12.17 -18.21
N GLY A 94 0.16 -12.09 -18.09
CA GLY A 94 -0.69 -13.23 -17.75
C GLY A 94 -0.79 -13.57 -16.26
N SER A 95 -0.23 -12.74 -15.38
CA SER A 95 -0.45 -12.88 -13.93
C SER A 95 -1.83 -12.34 -13.51
N ILE A 96 -2.33 -12.82 -12.38
CA ILE A 96 -3.61 -12.35 -11.80
C ILE A 96 -3.52 -10.88 -11.35
N ILE A 97 -2.32 -10.40 -11.03
CA ILE A 97 -2.08 -9.06 -10.49
C ILE A 97 -1.68 -8.05 -11.57
N SER A 98 -1.89 -8.34 -12.86
CA SER A 98 -1.66 -7.33 -13.91
C SER A 98 -2.61 -6.13 -13.73
N SER A 99 -2.08 -4.91 -13.66
CA SER A 99 -2.89 -3.70 -13.56
C SER A 99 -2.13 -2.47 -14.08
N ARG A 100 -2.86 -1.36 -14.32
CA ARG A 100 -2.22 -0.09 -14.72
C ARG A 100 -1.23 0.43 -13.67
N LEU A 101 -1.49 0.18 -12.38
CA LEU A 101 -0.55 0.54 -11.31
C LEU A 101 0.73 -0.31 -11.40
N LEU A 102 0.62 -1.61 -11.70
CA LEU A 102 1.78 -2.47 -11.92
C LEU A 102 2.60 -2.02 -13.13
N ASP A 103 1.95 -1.60 -14.23
CA ASP A 103 2.66 -1.02 -15.38
C ASP A 103 3.52 0.17 -14.96
N LEU A 104 2.94 1.12 -14.21
CA LEU A 104 3.65 2.30 -13.72
C LEU A 104 4.80 1.93 -12.78
N THR A 105 4.62 0.93 -11.93
CA THR A 105 5.66 0.43 -11.03
C THR A 105 6.82 -0.22 -11.80
N ALA A 106 6.52 -1.06 -12.79
CA ALA A 106 7.54 -1.70 -13.63
C ALA A 106 8.33 -0.66 -14.44
N GLU A 107 7.63 0.33 -15.03
CA GLU A 107 8.28 1.45 -15.73
C GLU A 107 9.19 2.26 -14.80
N ALA A 108 8.81 2.48 -13.54
CA ALA A 108 9.63 3.20 -12.57
C ALA A 108 10.88 2.41 -12.18
N LEU A 109 10.74 1.12 -11.85
CA LEU A 109 11.85 0.25 -11.46
C LEU A 109 12.81 -0.05 -12.61
N ALA A 110 12.32 -0.13 -13.85
CA ALA A 110 13.18 -0.27 -15.03
C ALA A 110 14.06 0.97 -15.28
N ARG A 111 13.60 2.16 -14.87
CA ARG A 111 14.40 3.40 -14.96
C ARG A 111 15.40 3.51 -13.82
N ASP A 112 14.98 3.15 -12.61
CA ASP A 112 15.81 3.17 -11.41
C ASP A 112 15.32 2.14 -10.40
N GLU A 113 16.00 1.00 -10.33
CA GLU A 113 15.64 -0.11 -9.45
C GLU A 113 15.65 0.29 -7.97
N LYS A 114 16.47 1.29 -7.60
CA LYS A 114 16.61 1.77 -6.22
C LYS A 114 15.73 2.97 -5.91
N LEU A 115 15.00 3.49 -6.88
CA LEU A 115 14.07 4.62 -6.72
C LEU A 115 14.75 5.83 -6.04
N THR A 116 16.02 6.09 -6.35
CA THR A 116 16.90 7.09 -5.72
C THR A 116 16.40 8.52 -5.85
N ALA A 117 15.55 8.81 -6.85
CA ALA A 117 14.91 10.11 -7.01
C ALA A 117 13.81 10.41 -5.98
N PHE A 118 13.37 9.42 -5.19
CA PHE A 118 12.23 9.54 -4.29
C PHE A 118 12.67 9.52 -2.82
N GLY A 119 12.21 10.51 -2.04
CA GLY A 119 12.53 10.63 -0.62
C GLY A 119 11.64 9.81 0.33
N GLY A 120 10.76 8.94 -0.19
CA GLY A 120 9.90 8.06 0.63
C GLY A 120 8.78 8.75 1.44
N ARG A 121 8.63 10.07 1.36
CA ARG A 121 7.57 10.83 2.05
C ARG A 121 6.34 10.96 1.16
N VAL A 122 5.27 10.23 1.48
CA VAL A 122 4.08 10.11 0.63
C VAL A 122 2.98 11.06 1.10
N SER A 123 2.47 11.90 0.19
CA SER A 123 1.35 12.81 0.44
C SER A 123 -0.01 12.12 0.26
N ASP A 124 -1.06 12.79 0.72
CA ASP A 124 -2.46 12.43 0.50
C ASP A 124 -3.28 13.71 0.21
N SER A 125 -4.26 13.64 -0.69
CA SER A 125 -5.03 14.80 -1.18
C SER A 125 -6.41 15.00 -0.52
N GLY A 126 -6.82 14.10 0.37
CA GLY A 126 -8.08 14.18 1.11
C GLY A 126 -9.05 13.03 0.83
N GLU A 127 -9.18 12.52 -0.40
CA GLU A 127 -10.19 11.52 -0.74
C GLU A 127 -10.01 10.18 0.00
N GLY A 128 -8.76 9.80 0.31
CA GLY A 128 -8.47 8.66 1.17
C GLY A 128 -8.99 8.86 2.61
N ARG A 129 -8.94 10.09 3.13
CA ARG A 129 -9.49 10.43 4.46
C ARG A 129 -11.00 10.35 4.45
N TRP A 130 -11.64 11.03 3.50
CA TRP A 130 -13.11 11.03 3.38
C TRP A 130 -13.68 9.64 3.10
N THR A 131 -12.93 8.76 2.43
CA THR A 131 -13.30 7.33 2.30
C THR A 131 -13.42 6.64 3.65
N LEU A 132 -12.47 6.87 4.57
CA LEU A 132 -12.53 6.27 5.90
C LEU A 132 -13.58 6.92 6.80
N GLU A 133 -13.77 8.23 6.70
CA GLU A 133 -14.87 8.93 7.38
C GLU A 133 -16.21 8.32 6.96
N ALA A 134 -16.44 8.14 5.65
CA ALA A 134 -17.64 7.48 5.15
C ALA A 134 -17.77 6.03 5.63
N ALA A 135 -16.68 5.26 5.68
CA ALA A 135 -16.70 3.89 6.20
C ALA A 135 -17.08 3.83 7.68
N ILE A 136 -16.57 4.76 8.50
CA ILE A 136 -16.89 4.88 9.92
C ILE A 136 -18.36 5.25 10.13
N GLU A 137 -18.82 6.32 9.46
CA GLU A 137 -20.22 6.79 9.56
C GLU A 137 -21.22 5.72 9.14
N THR A 138 -20.85 4.87 8.18
CA THR A 138 -21.71 3.78 7.69
C THR A 138 -21.50 2.45 8.43
N GLY A 139 -20.57 2.38 9.38
CA GLY A 139 -20.26 1.15 10.12
C GLY A 139 -19.65 0.03 9.26
N VAL A 140 -18.99 0.37 8.15
CA VAL A 140 -18.37 -0.58 7.22
C VAL A 140 -16.89 -0.81 7.58
N PRO A 141 -16.45 -2.06 7.83
CA PRO A 141 -15.03 -2.34 8.08
C PRO A 141 -14.15 -2.03 6.87
N ALA A 142 -13.11 -1.22 7.06
CA ALA A 142 -12.17 -0.83 6.00
C ALA A 142 -10.68 -1.01 6.38
N PRO A 143 -10.25 -2.14 6.97
CA PRO A 143 -8.90 -2.28 7.55
C PRO A 143 -7.76 -2.04 6.55
N VAL A 144 -7.89 -2.55 5.32
CA VAL A 144 -6.86 -2.38 4.28
C VAL A 144 -6.75 -0.92 3.84
N LEU A 145 -7.89 -0.24 3.63
CA LEU A 145 -7.88 1.16 3.21
C LEU A 145 -7.35 2.07 4.33
N SER A 146 -7.67 1.73 5.58
CA SER A 146 -7.15 2.44 6.76
C SER A 146 -5.64 2.30 6.87
N ALA A 147 -5.12 1.08 6.78
CA ALA A 147 -3.68 0.83 6.82
C ALA A 147 -2.93 1.56 5.69
N ALA A 148 -3.47 1.52 4.47
CA ALA A 148 -2.89 2.21 3.32
C ALA A 148 -2.86 3.75 3.47
N LEU A 149 -3.81 4.33 4.20
CA LEU A 149 -3.78 5.75 4.53
C LEU A 149 -2.77 6.05 5.65
N TYR A 150 -2.75 5.23 6.70
CA TYR A 150 -1.85 5.41 7.85
C TYR A 150 -0.38 5.25 7.48
N SER A 151 -0.03 4.32 6.57
CA SER A 151 1.35 4.19 6.08
C SER A 151 1.87 5.49 5.45
N ARG A 152 1.01 6.29 4.80
CA ARG A 152 1.36 7.63 4.29
C ARG A 152 1.61 8.62 5.43
N PHE A 153 0.88 8.51 6.53
CA PHE A 153 1.09 9.37 7.70
C PHE A 153 2.42 9.03 8.37
N GLU A 154 2.68 7.73 8.56
CA GLU A 154 3.93 7.19 9.09
C GLU A 154 5.13 7.60 8.23
N SER A 155 5.02 7.53 6.91
CA SER A 155 6.08 7.96 5.98
C SER A 155 6.50 9.43 6.16
N ARG A 156 5.65 10.25 6.79
CA ARG A 156 5.90 11.67 7.07
C ARG A 156 6.35 11.94 8.51
N GLY A 157 6.56 10.90 9.31
CA GLY A 157 7.00 10.97 10.71
C GLY A 157 5.87 11.13 11.71
N GLN A 158 4.60 10.99 11.31
CA GLN A 158 3.46 11.25 12.21
C GLN A 158 3.30 10.20 13.34
N ALA A 159 4.04 9.08 13.27
CA ALA A 159 4.10 8.09 14.34
C ALA A 159 5.24 8.33 15.35
N GLU A 160 6.08 9.36 15.18
CA GLU A 160 7.28 9.56 16.00
C GLU A 160 6.99 9.60 17.51
N PHE A 161 5.96 10.34 17.93
CA PHE A 161 5.59 10.41 19.34
C PHE A 161 5.12 9.06 19.88
N ALA A 162 4.30 8.33 19.11
CA ALA A 162 3.86 6.99 19.49
C ALA A 162 5.05 6.02 19.63
N ASN A 163 5.99 6.07 18.69
CA ASN A 163 7.22 5.28 18.72
C ASN A 163 8.06 5.59 19.97
N LYS A 164 8.28 6.87 20.30
CA LYS A 164 8.98 7.29 21.54
C LYS A 164 8.31 6.76 22.81
N VAL A 165 6.97 6.74 22.84
CA VAL A 165 6.22 6.17 23.97
C VAL A 165 6.47 4.66 24.09
N LEU A 166 6.49 3.92 22.97
CA LEU A 166 6.82 2.49 22.96
C LEU A 166 8.25 2.24 23.49
N SER A 167 9.21 3.04 23.05
CA SER A 167 10.60 2.99 23.52
C SER A 167 10.69 3.22 25.04
N ALA A 168 10.03 4.26 25.54
CA ALA A 168 9.99 4.58 26.96
C ALA A 168 9.38 3.43 27.78
N MET A 169 8.30 2.80 27.29
CA MET A 169 7.70 1.63 27.94
C MET A 169 8.67 0.45 27.96
N ARG A 170 9.29 0.09 26.82
CA ARG A 170 10.25 -1.03 26.73
C ARG A 170 11.46 -0.85 27.63
N LEU A 171 11.94 0.37 27.78
CA LEU A 171 12.98 0.72 28.74
C LEU A 171 12.48 0.50 30.18
N ALA A 172 11.29 1.01 30.50
CA ALA A 172 10.76 0.99 31.86
C ALA A 172 10.48 -0.42 32.40
N PHE A 173 9.91 -1.34 31.58
CA PHE A 173 9.58 -2.69 32.04
C PHE A 173 10.65 -3.74 31.73
N GLY A 174 11.40 -3.59 30.63
CA GLY A 174 12.29 -4.62 30.11
C GLY A 174 13.77 -4.26 30.13
N GLY A 175 14.12 -3.02 30.50
CA GLY A 175 15.50 -2.53 30.45
C GLY A 175 16.09 -2.46 29.03
N HIS A 176 15.25 -2.50 27.99
CA HIS A 176 15.68 -2.42 26.60
C HIS A 176 16.09 -0.99 26.24
N ALA A 177 17.38 -0.67 26.37
CA ALA A 177 17.92 0.59 25.89
C ALA A 177 17.96 0.60 24.36
N GLU A 178 17.48 1.70 23.76
CA GLU A 178 17.64 1.96 22.32
C GLU A 178 19.10 2.28 21.99
N LYS A 179 19.46 2.09 20.72
CA LYS A 179 20.72 2.62 20.21
C LYS A 179 20.71 4.15 20.26
N SER A 180 21.88 4.73 20.51
CA SER A 180 22.05 6.18 20.36
C SER A 180 21.80 6.57 18.89
N ALA A 181 20.99 7.61 18.69
CA ALA A 181 20.67 8.18 17.38
C ALA A 181 21.88 8.76 16.67
#